data_AF-A0A087V041-F1
#
_entry.id   AF-A0A087V041-F1
#
_cell.length_a   1.000
_cell.length_b   1.000
_cell.length_c   1.000
_cell.angle_alpha   90.00
_cell.angle_beta   90.00
_cell.angle_gamma   90.00
#
_symmetry.space_group_name_H-M   'P 1'
#
loop_
_entity.id
_entity.type
_entity.pdbx_description
1 polymer ?
#
loop_
_entity_poly.entity_id
_entity_poly.type
_entity_poly.pdbx_seq_one_letter_code
_entity_poly.pdbx_strand_id
1 'polypeptide(L)'
;MAAAGRPNAVDRTSDQTSPNSETAPDFEHGHGHYFTKKTFHKPTYCHHCTDMLWGLIGQGYVCEVCNFVVHDRCLKTVVSPCSTIATHVIKKPVPHCWSERGHLKRKFCSVCRKRIEDSYAVRCEVCEYCVHAECQDFSVADCKECATYAPSRDQAKVIQYHHWREGNLPGNSKCQLCKKTCWSSECLAGMRCEWCGMTAHAICYKSLQNECNFGCLESIMLPPSSVSIPRTDVPLETIIGVEVKKRDALSRICITRSISEEFSPGECKNKEFDDYPSPKEKDKDDEIIKVYDGNASMKRRMFRTINISRNATREQMVCAALRAFHISDDPKHYYLTDVYGEPPEKEIEEFMPVQSLTRKEGKRPAILLRYRPPNSNLGSVKVYPGKFRAADTHRVIPVTSDTSVEDVMSATLTEFGLDTSDINKYRLSEVTLDRGSVHERAMDNQEGPWDLLKNI
;
A
#
# COMPACT_ATOMS: atom_id res chain seq x y z
N MET A 1 9.17 67.45 1.08
CA MET A 1 10.24 67.86 2.03
C MET A 1 10.21 66.89 3.21
N ALA A 2 11.35 66.26 3.53
CA ALA A 2 11.79 65.68 4.84
C ALA A 2 10.76 64.89 5.71
N ALA A 3 11.06 63.82 6.44
CA ALA A 3 12.27 63.07 6.79
C ALA A 3 11.84 61.77 7.52
N ALA A 4 12.85 60.95 7.86
CA ALA A 4 12.85 59.57 8.35
C ALA A 4 12.25 59.26 9.74
N GLY A 5 12.09 57.96 10.00
CA GLY A 5 12.05 57.36 11.34
C GLY A 5 11.65 55.87 11.36
N ARG A 6 12.61 54.95 11.58
CA ARG A 6 12.37 53.58 12.11
C ARG A 6 12.26 53.66 13.65
N PRO A 7 11.62 52.68 14.33
CA PRO A 7 12.45 51.65 14.98
C PRO A 7 11.85 50.22 15.09
N ASN A 8 12.80 49.28 15.08
CA ASN A 8 12.97 48.05 15.86
C ASN A 8 11.98 46.87 15.94
N ALA A 9 12.62 45.72 15.76
CA ALA A 9 12.23 44.34 15.99
C ALA A 9 11.86 44.06 17.44
N VAL A 10 10.99 43.06 17.63
CA VAL A 10 10.80 42.38 18.91
C VAL A 10 11.17 40.90 18.72
N ASP A 11 12.11 40.53 19.57
CA ASP A 11 12.82 39.27 19.71
C ASP A 11 11.90 38.14 20.20
N ARG A 12 12.19 36.90 19.78
CA ARG A 12 11.63 35.67 20.36
C ARG A 12 12.80 34.88 20.96
N THR A 13 13.08 35.07 22.25
CA THR A 13 13.94 34.21 23.07
C THR A 13 13.02 33.27 23.86
N SER A 14 12.99 31.96 23.59
CA SER A 14 13.83 30.92 24.20
C SER A 14 13.79 30.91 25.73
N ASP A 15 13.12 29.91 26.31
CA ASP A 15 13.59 29.30 27.55
C ASP A 15 13.43 27.78 27.49
N GLN A 16 14.56 27.11 27.72
CA GLN A 16 14.71 25.67 27.85
C GLN A 16 14.55 25.29 29.32
N THR A 17 13.80 24.24 29.60
CA THR A 17 14.09 23.34 30.72
C THR A 17 13.62 21.94 30.38
N SER A 18 14.58 21.06 30.05
CA SER A 18 14.42 19.60 30.20
C SER A 18 14.42 19.25 31.71
N PRO A 19 13.82 18.12 32.12
CA PRO A 19 14.68 16.94 32.24
C PRO A 19 14.00 15.59 31.93
N ASN A 20 14.88 14.63 31.68
CA ASN A 20 14.75 13.17 31.76
C ASN A 20 14.34 12.40 30.49
N SER A 21 15.41 11.85 29.92
CA SER A 21 15.54 10.71 29.03
C SER A 21 14.79 9.46 29.52
N GLU A 22 13.78 9.05 28.77
CA GLU A 22 13.50 7.64 28.50
C GLU A 22 13.15 7.51 27.02
N THR A 23 13.85 6.62 26.34
CA THR A 23 13.79 6.34 24.91
C THR A 23 12.43 5.78 24.51
N ALA A 24 11.56 6.62 23.93
CA ALA A 24 10.44 6.18 23.12
C ALA A 24 10.88 6.06 21.64
N PRO A 25 10.49 5.01 20.90
CA PRO A 25 10.82 4.91 19.47
C PRO A 25 10.12 6.02 18.67
N ASP A 26 10.85 6.67 17.78
CA ASP A 26 10.44 7.77 16.88
C ASP A 26 9.27 7.40 15.93
N PHE A 27 8.07 7.18 16.47
CA PHE A 27 6.84 6.92 15.74
C PHE A 27 6.12 8.21 15.32
N GLU A 28 6.82 9.26 14.88
CA GLU A 28 6.12 10.50 14.51
C GLU A 28 6.83 11.29 13.40
N HIS A 29 6.85 10.72 12.21
CA HIS A 29 6.80 11.50 10.97
C HIS A 29 5.66 10.93 10.13
N GLY A 30 4.54 11.65 10.06
CA GLY A 30 3.21 11.23 9.55
C GLY A 30 3.09 10.75 8.08
N HIS A 31 4.12 10.08 7.58
CA HIS A 31 4.23 9.48 6.26
C HIS A 31 4.42 7.96 6.33
N GLY A 32 4.33 7.36 7.53
CA GLY A 32 4.27 5.90 7.73
C GLY A 32 5.57 5.15 7.44
N HIS A 33 6.69 5.85 7.27
CA HIS A 33 8.00 5.23 7.04
C HIS A 33 8.64 4.82 8.36
N TYR A 34 9.13 3.59 8.42
CA TYR A 34 9.98 3.12 9.51
C TYR A 34 11.45 3.21 9.11
N PHE A 35 12.10 4.34 9.43
CA PHE A 35 13.47 4.64 9.01
C PHE A 35 14.51 4.06 9.97
N THR A 36 15.49 3.34 9.43
CA THR A 36 16.68 2.92 10.17
C THR A 36 17.95 3.45 9.52
N LYS A 37 18.89 3.90 10.36
CA LYS A 37 20.18 4.42 9.89
C LYS A 37 21.01 3.27 9.31
N LYS A 38 21.53 3.45 8.09
CA LYS A 38 22.34 2.43 7.41
C LYS A 38 23.61 2.99 6.81
N THR A 39 24.62 2.13 6.77
CA THR A 39 25.82 2.33 5.97
C THR A 39 25.62 1.69 4.60
N PHE A 40 25.71 2.48 3.54
CA PHE A 40 25.58 2.01 2.17
C PHE A 40 26.97 1.77 1.56
N HIS A 41 27.24 0.54 1.15
CA HIS A 41 28.53 0.15 0.54
C HIS A 41 28.57 0.35 -0.99
N LYS A 42 27.46 0.82 -1.58
CA LYS A 42 27.34 1.11 -3.01
C LYS A 42 26.81 2.55 -3.16
N PRO A 43 27.12 3.23 -4.28
CA PRO A 43 26.52 4.53 -4.60
C PRO A 43 24.99 4.44 -4.46
N THR A 44 24.45 5.22 -3.52
CA THR A 44 23.04 5.19 -3.16
C THR A 44 22.51 6.61 -3.21
N TYR A 45 21.28 6.77 -3.69
CA TYR A 45 20.68 8.07 -3.97
C TYR A 45 19.44 8.28 -3.12
N CYS A 46 19.25 9.53 -2.72
CA CYS A 46 18.12 9.94 -1.91
C CYS A 46 16.86 10.00 -2.77
N HIS A 47 15.81 9.28 -2.39
CA HIS A 47 14.52 9.29 -3.11
C HIS A 47 13.82 10.65 -2.99
N HIS A 48 14.19 11.46 -2.00
CA HIS A 48 13.62 12.77 -1.76
C HIS A 48 14.25 13.88 -2.64
N CYS A 49 15.58 14.01 -2.64
CA CYS A 49 16.29 15.08 -3.36
C CYS A 49 17.04 14.60 -4.62
N THR A 50 17.05 13.29 -4.90
CA THR A 50 17.75 12.64 -6.02
C THR A 50 19.28 12.70 -6.01
N ASP A 51 19.88 13.37 -5.02
CA ASP A 51 21.34 13.43 -4.89
C ASP A 51 21.92 12.17 -4.22
N MET A 52 23.18 11.88 -4.52
CA MET A 52 23.92 10.79 -3.90
C MET A 52 24.14 11.02 -2.40
N LEU A 53 24.07 9.95 -1.61
CA LEU A 53 24.47 9.91 -0.21
C LEU A 53 26.00 9.82 -0.12
N TRP A 54 26.64 10.88 0.34
CA TRP A 54 28.10 10.95 0.51
C TRP A 54 28.53 10.49 1.90
N GLY A 55 29.72 9.90 2.00
CA GLY A 55 30.36 9.50 3.27
C GLY A 55 30.71 8.02 3.33
N LEU A 56 31.46 7.62 4.36
CA LEU A 56 31.95 6.24 4.55
C LEU A 56 31.06 5.39 5.47
N ILE A 57 30.40 6.01 6.46
CA ILE A 57 29.60 5.32 7.49
C ILE A 57 28.32 6.11 7.75
N GLY A 58 27.19 5.43 7.88
CA GLY A 58 25.92 6.03 8.32
C GLY A 58 25.43 7.18 7.44
N GLN A 59 25.55 7.04 6.11
CA GLN A 59 25.32 8.12 5.14
C GLN A 59 23.85 8.58 5.07
N GLY A 60 22.92 7.76 5.55
CA GLY A 60 21.51 8.11 5.58
C GLY A 60 20.63 7.02 6.19
N TYR A 61 19.34 7.13 5.91
CA TYR A 61 18.30 6.28 6.46
C TYR A 61 17.62 5.51 5.33
N VAL A 62 17.13 4.31 5.64
CA VAL A 62 16.31 3.51 4.74
C VAL A 62 15.04 3.09 5.47
N CYS A 63 13.90 3.18 4.79
CA CYS A 63 12.66 2.61 5.30
C CYS A 63 12.72 1.08 5.18
N GLU A 64 12.52 0.36 6.28
CA GLU A 64 12.55 -1.11 6.29
C GLU A 64 11.41 -1.77 5.50
N VAL A 65 10.35 -1.01 5.24
CA VAL A 65 9.15 -1.48 4.56
C VAL A 65 9.31 -1.30 3.05
N CYS A 66 9.33 -0.04 2.59
CA CYS A 66 9.31 0.28 1.17
C CYS A 66 10.69 0.58 0.57
N ASN A 67 11.78 0.42 1.33
CA ASN A 67 13.16 0.76 0.92
C ASN A 67 13.35 2.23 0.50
N PHE A 68 12.54 3.16 1.03
CA PHE A 68 12.75 4.59 0.81
C PHE A 68 14.08 5.01 1.42
N VAL A 69 15.06 5.39 0.60
CA VAL A 69 16.34 5.91 1.07
C VAL A 69 16.32 7.42 1.12
N VAL A 70 16.79 8.00 2.23
CA VAL A 70 16.82 9.44 2.46
C VAL A 70 18.11 9.88 3.16
N HIS A 71 18.59 11.09 2.86
CA HIS A 71 19.65 11.72 3.67
C HIS A 71 19.16 12.04 5.08
N ASP A 72 20.09 12.13 6.02
CA ASP A 72 19.84 12.69 7.36
C ASP A 72 19.17 14.08 7.28
N ARG A 73 19.73 15.01 6.49
CA ARG A 73 19.16 16.35 6.25
C ARG A 73 17.78 16.36 5.59
N CYS A 74 17.42 15.30 4.87
CA CYS A 74 16.17 15.22 4.11
C CYS A 74 15.08 14.47 4.88
N LEU A 75 15.42 13.82 6.00
CA LEU A 75 14.53 12.94 6.75
C LEU A 75 13.25 13.68 7.19
N LYS A 76 13.39 14.88 7.75
CA LYS A 76 12.27 15.69 8.24
C LYS A 76 11.40 16.31 7.15
N THR A 77 11.89 16.33 5.91
CA THR A 77 11.19 16.96 4.78
C THR A 77 10.54 15.93 3.85
N VAL A 78 10.66 14.63 4.13
CA VAL A 78 10.00 13.57 3.35
C VAL A 78 8.51 13.86 3.25
N VAL A 79 7.95 13.74 2.05
CA VAL A 79 6.52 13.99 1.77
C VAL A 79 5.82 12.80 1.11
N SER A 80 6.58 11.84 0.58
CA SER A 80 6.03 10.64 -0.05
C SER A 80 5.53 9.69 1.05
N PRO A 81 4.28 9.18 0.96
CA PRO A 81 3.81 8.18 1.90
C PRO A 81 4.54 6.83 1.71
N CYS A 82 4.66 6.07 2.79
CA CYS A 82 5.12 4.69 2.76
C CYS A 82 4.02 3.77 2.19
N SER A 83 4.42 2.62 1.62
CA SER A 83 3.48 1.61 1.11
C SER A 83 2.53 1.09 2.18
N THR A 84 2.93 1.10 3.46
CA THR A 84 2.08 0.72 4.62
C THR A 84 0.85 1.59 4.81
N ILE A 85 0.95 2.88 4.52
CA ILE A 85 -0.16 3.82 4.72
C ILE A 85 -0.81 4.26 3.41
N ALA A 86 -0.14 4.04 2.27
CA ALA A 86 -0.57 4.60 1.00
C ALA A 86 -1.98 4.16 0.59
N THR A 87 -2.37 2.92 0.91
CA THR A 87 -3.73 2.40 0.68
C THR A 87 -4.80 3.14 1.49
N HIS A 88 -4.48 3.53 2.73
CA HIS A 88 -5.39 4.27 3.62
C HIS A 88 -5.60 5.73 3.19
N VAL A 89 -4.66 6.30 2.43
CA VAL A 89 -4.76 7.68 1.92
C VAL A 89 -5.70 7.77 0.71
N ILE A 90 -6.02 6.64 0.06
CA ILE A 90 -6.88 6.63 -1.13
C ILE A 90 -8.35 6.74 -0.74
N LYS A 91 -8.96 7.88 -1.09
CA LYS A 91 -10.38 8.09 -0.89
C LYS A 91 -11.22 7.24 -1.85
N LYS A 92 -10.86 7.24 -3.14
CA LYS A 92 -11.59 6.58 -4.23
C LYS A 92 -10.72 5.51 -4.88
N PRO A 93 -10.93 4.23 -4.57
CA PRO A 93 -10.13 3.18 -5.16
C PRO A 93 -10.50 2.98 -6.64
N VAL A 94 -9.50 2.95 -7.51
CA VAL A 94 -9.62 2.63 -8.94
C VAL A 94 -8.63 1.51 -9.26
N PRO A 95 -9.10 0.33 -9.69
CA PRO A 95 -8.23 -0.80 -9.96
C PRO A 95 -7.30 -0.53 -11.15
N HIS A 96 -6.12 -1.15 -11.11
CA HIS A 96 -5.18 -1.12 -12.23
C HIS A 96 -5.52 -2.20 -13.26
N CYS A 97 -5.28 -1.88 -14.54
CA CYS A 97 -5.33 -2.86 -15.63
C CYS A 97 -3.93 -3.42 -15.88
N TRP A 98 -3.61 -4.56 -15.27
CA TRP A 98 -2.28 -5.14 -15.33
C TRP A 98 -1.99 -5.82 -16.66
N SER A 99 -0.79 -5.58 -17.19
CA SER A 99 -0.22 -6.33 -18.31
C SER A 99 0.08 -7.79 -17.93
N GLU A 100 0.40 -8.60 -18.94
CA GLU A 100 1.08 -9.87 -18.73
C GLU A 100 2.41 -9.70 -17.98
N ARG A 101 2.86 -10.77 -17.32
CA ARG A 101 4.12 -10.80 -16.58
C ARG A 101 5.29 -10.75 -17.56
N GLY A 102 6.22 -9.84 -17.33
CA GLY A 102 7.40 -9.71 -18.17
C GLY A 102 8.56 -9.00 -17.48
N HIS A 103 9.67 -8.86 -18.20
CA HIS A 103 10.85 -8.14 -17.73
C HIS A 103 10.77 -6.67 -18.18
N LEU A 104 10.70 -5.76 -17.20
CA LEU A 104 10.69 -4.32 -17.45
C LEU A 104 12.09 -3.74 -17.18
N LYS A 105 12.78 -3.34 -18.24
CA LYS A 105 14.12 -2.76 -18.14
C LYS A 105 14.07 -1.33 -17.59
N ARG A 106 15.07 -0.98 -16.76
CA ARG A 106 15.27 0.40 -16.24
C ARG A 106 14.03 0.97 -15.52
N LYS A 107 13.31 0.13 -14.79
CA LYS A 107 12.16 0.51 -13.97
C LYS A 107 12.35 0.10 -12.52
N PHE A 108 11.66 0.81 -11.64
CA PHE A 108 11.60 0.56 -10.21
C PHE A 108 10.18 0.14 -9.84
N CYS A 109 10.09 -0.75 -8.85
CA CYS A 109 8.82 -1.14 -8.26
C CYS A 109 8.26 0.00 -7.42
N SER A 110 7.02 0.41 -7.71
CA SER A 110 6.36 1.49 -6.99
C SER A 110 5.96 1.12 -5.55
N VAL A 111 6.02 -0.16 -5.18
CA VAL A 111 5.77 -0.64 -3.80
C VAL A 111 7.06 -0.72 -3.00
N CYS A 112 8.02 -1.54 -3.43
CA CYS A 112 9.24 -1.81 -2.65
C CYS A 112 10.44 -0.93 -3.05
N ARG A 113 10.29 -0.07 -4.06
CA ARG A 113 11.30 0.88 -4.59
C ARG A 113 12.59 0.27 -5.14
N LYS A 114 12.73 -1.05 -5.15
CA LYS A 114 13.85 -1.76 -5.78
C LYS A 114 13.72 -1.79 -7.30
N ARG A 115 14.85 -1.98 -7.99
CA ARG A 115 14.89 -2.18 -9.44
C ARG A 115 14.14 -3.45 -9.82
N ILE A 116 13.46 -3.41 -10.97
CA ILE A 116 12.65 -4.52 -11.49
C ILE A 116 13.44 -5.46 -12.41
N GLU A 117 14.56 -5.01 -12.97
CA GLU A 117 15.25 -5.66 -14.09
C GLU A 117 15.54 -7.17 -13.89
N ASP A 118 15.83 -7.57 -12.65
CA ASP A 118 16.22 -8.94 -12.28
C ASP A 118 15.02 -9.84 -11.91
N SER A 119 13.77 -9.40 -12.11
CA SER A 119 12.58 -10.15 -11.67
C SER A 119 11.37 -9.92 -12.57
N TYR A 120 10.41 -10.85 -12.54
CA TYR A 120 9.13 -10.67 -13.22
C TYR A 120 8.36 -9.50 -12.62
N ALA A 121 7.78 -8.69 -13.50
CA ALA A 121 6.97 -7.56 -13.14
C ALA A 121 5.74 -7.43 -14.03
N VAL A 122 4.81 -6.63 -13.53
CA VAL A 122 3.60 -6.21 -14.25
C VAL A 122 3.57 -4.70 -14.28
N ARG A 123 3.00 -4.16 -15.35
CA ARG A 123 2.77 -2.73 -15.52
C ARG A 123 1.29 -2.49 -15.75
N CYS A 124 0.74 -1.46 -15.13
CA CYS A 124 -0.59 -1.00 -15.46
C CYS A 124 -0.59 -0.37 -16.86
N GLU A 125 -1.43 -0.86 -17.76
CA GLU A 125 -1.52 -0.39 -19.15
C GLU A 125 -2.14 1.01 -19.26
N VAL A 126 -2.80 1.48 -18.20
CA VAL A 126 -3.48 2.78 -18.16
C VAL A 126 -2.58 3.89 -17.60
N CYS A 127 -1.92 3.66 -16.45
CA CYS A 127 -1.14 4.68 -15.74
C CYS A 127 0.35 4.36 -15.59
N GLU A 128 0.83 3.31 -16.28
CA GLU A 128 2.23 2.87 -16.27
C GLU A 128 2.79 2.51 -14.89
N TYR A 129 1.94 2.33 -13.88
CA TYR A 129 2.34 1.91 -12.54
C TYR A 129 3.01 0.54 -12.61
N CYS A 130 4.27 0.45 -12.15
CA CYS A 130 5.10 -0.74 -12.30
C CYS A 130 5.38 -1.37 -10.95
N VAL A 131 5.19 -2.69 -10.84
CA VAL A 131 5.49 -3.44 -9.61
C VAL A 131 6.10 -4.78 -9.96
N HIS A 132 6.92 -5.32 -9.05
CA HIS A 132 7.26 -6.74 -9.08
C HIS A 132 5.97 -7.56 -9.01
N ALA A 133 5.95 -8.73 -9.66
CA ALA A 133 4.80 -9.62 -9.63
C ALA A 133 4.40 -10.00 -8.19
N GLU A 134 5.37 -10.15 -7.28
CA GLU A 134 5.15 -10.43 -5.86
C GLU A 134 4.68 -9.23 -5.02
N CYS A 135 4.85 -8.01 -5.54
CA CYS A 135 4.40 -6.78 -4.91
C CYS A 135 3.02 -6.33 -5.40
N GLN A 136 2.44 -7.03 -6.38
CA GLN A 136 1.16 -6.66 -7.01
C GLN A 136 0.03 -6.56 -5.98
N ASP A 137 -0.04 -7.49 -5.03
CA ASP A 137 -1.08 -7.53 -3.99
C ASP A 137 -1.02 -6.31 -3.03
N PHE A 138 0.11 -5.60 -2.97
CA PHE A 138 0.29 -4.40 -2.14
C PHE A 138 0.23 -3.10 -2.96
N SER A 139 -0.13 -3.20 -4.23
CA SER A 139 -0.30 -2.02 -5.06
C SER A 139 -1.47 -1.17 -4.57
N VAL A 140 -1.25 0.13 -4.53
CA VAL A 140 -2.30 1.08 -4.18
C VAL A 140 -3.29 1.11 -5.35
N ALA A 141 -4.57 0.88 -5.07
CA ALA A 141 -5.63 0.88 -6.08
C ALA A 141 -6.08 2.32 -6.40
N ASP A 142 -5.25 3.11 -7.05
CA ASP A 142 -5.51 4.53 -7.35
C ASP A 142 -5.29 4.87 -8.83
N CYS A 143 -5.61 3.95 -9.75
CA CYS A 143 -5.48 4.16 -11.18
C CYS A 143 -6.25 5.41 -11.70
N LYS A 144 -6.04 5.79 -12.97
CA LYS A 144 -6.76 6.93 -13.56
C LYS A 144 -8.25 6.65 -13.61
N GLU A 145 -9.08 7.56 -13.08
CA GLU A 145 -10.53 7.52 -13.25
C GLU A 145 -10.86 7.80 -14.72
N CYS A 146 -11.48 6.86 -15.45
CA CYS A 146 -11.73 7.02 -16.89
C CYS A 146 -13.15 7.49 -17.24
N ALA A 147 -14.15 7.25 -16.38
CA ALA A 147 -15.53 7.65 -16.62
C ALA A 147 -16.24 7.93 -15.30
N THR A 148 -16.57 9.21 -15.05
CA THR A 148 -17.16 9.68 -13.80
C THR A 148 -18.41 10.54 -14.02
N TYR A 149 -18.94 10.57 -15.25
CA TYR A 149 -20.14 11.32 -15.58
C TYR A 149 -21.31 11.00 -14.63
N ALA A 150 -22.00 12.06 -14.19
CA ALA A 150 -23.14 12.01 -13.29
C ALA A 150 -24.24 12.94 -13.84
N PRO A 151 -25.42 12.43 -14.24
CA PRO A 151 -26.49 13.27 -14.77
C PRO A 151 -26.97 14.35 -13.80
N SER A 152 -26.90 14.09 -12.49
CA SER A 152 -27.32 15.01 -11.43
C SER A 152 -26.28 16.09 -11.09
N ARG A 153 -25.06 15.99 -11.63
CA ARG A 153 -23.97 16.91 -11.31
C ARG A 153 -23.87 17.99 -12.38
N ASP A 154 -23.84 19.24 -11.92
CA ASP A 154 -23.60 20.40 -12.78
C ASP A 154 -22.17 20.33 -13.37
N GLN A 155 -22.08 20.06 -14.68
CA GLN A 155 -20.81 19.90 -15.39
C GLN A 155 -19.95 21.16 -15.35
N ALA A 156 -20.56 22.35 -15.32
CA ALA A 156 -19.83 23.62 -15.27
C ALA A 156 -19.05 23.81 -13.96
N LYS A 157 -19.41 23.08 -12.90
CA LYS A 157 -18.75 23.12 -11.59
C LYS A 157 -17.72 21.99 -11.40
N VAL A 158 -17.48 21.16 -12.41
CA VAL A 158 -16.54 20.05 -12.31
C VAL A 158 -15.13 20.54 -12.59
N ILE A 159 -14.29 20.53 -11.56
CA ILE A 159 -12.87 20.86 -11.66
C ILE A 159 -12.05 19.58 -11.88
N GLN A 160 -11.19 19.59 -12.89
CA GLN A 160 -10.23 18.52 -13.12
C GLN A 160 -8.96 18.78 -12.30
N TYR A 161 -8.55 17.80 -11.51
CA TYR A 161 -7.31 17.88 -10.72
C TYR A 161 -6.20 17.03 -11.34
N HIS A 162 -4.94 17.37 -11.03
CA HIS A 162 -3.80 16.55 -11.40
C HIS A 162 -3.86 15.18 -10.72
N HIS A 163 -3.57 14.12 -11.49
CA HIS A 163 -3.36 12.78 -10.95
C HIS A 163 -1.86 12.47 -10.89
N TRP A 164 -1.25 12.67 -9.73
CA TRP A 164 0.20 12.59 -9.57
C TRP A 164 0.70 11.17 -9.29
N ARG A 165 1.74 10.75 -10.01
CA ARG A 165 2.42 9.46 -9.85
C ARG A 165 3.89 9.60 -9.60
N GLU A 166 4.39 8.82 -8.64
CA GLU A 166 5.79 8.86 -8.26
C GLU A 166 6.65 7.99 -9.19
N GLY A 167 7.76 8.58 -9.63
CA GLY A 167 8.90 7.88 -10.19
C GLY A 167 8.74 7.31 -11.58
N ASN A 168 9.70 6.46 -11.96
CA ASN A 168 9.85 5.87 -13.29
C ASN A 168 9.90 6.89 -14.45
N LEU A 169 10.33 8.11 -14.15
CA LEU A 169 10.38 9.25 -15.05
C LEU A 169 11.53 9.13 -16.06
N PRO A 170 11.31 9.50 -17.35
CA PRO A 170 12.34 9.51 -18.37
C PRO A 170 13.56 10.36 -18.01
N GLY A 171 14.74 9.98 -18.51
CA GLY A 171 16.04 10.62 -18.23
C GLY A 171 16.20 12.07 -18.71
N ASN A 172 15.20 12.67 -19.34
CA ASN A 172 15.16 14.07 -19.73
C ASN A 172 14.10 14.88 -18.97
N SER A 173 13.47 14.30 -17.96
CA SER A 173 12.38 14.94 -17.19
C SER A 173 12.90 16.14 -16.39
N LYS A 174 12.18 17.26 -16.49
CA LYS A 174 12.49 18.51 -15.79
C LYS A 174 11.29 18.96 -14.96
N CYS A 175 11.56 19.40 -13.74
CA CYS A 175 10.55 19.88 -12.83
C CYS A 175 9.89 21.15 -13.37
N GLN A 176 8.55 21.18 -13.43
CA GLN A 176 7.82 22.34 -13.92
C GLN A 176 8.09 23.59 -13.08
N LEU A 177 8.26 23.44 -11.76
CA LEU A 177 8.43 24.56 -10.84
C LEU A 177 9.84 25.15 -10.92
N CYS A 178 10.88 24.36 -10.66
CA CYS A 178 12.25 24.85 -10.51
C CYS A 178 13.12 24.66 -11.75
N LYS A 179 12.61 23.99 -12.80
CA LYS A 179 13.28 23.68 -14.07
C LYS A 179 14.53 22.78 -13.99
N LYS A 180 14.91 22.33 -12.78
CA LYS A 180 15.97 21.33 -12.58
C LYS A 180 15.51 19.93 -12.96
N THR A 181 16.47 19.03 -13.19
CA THR A 181 16.22 17.62 -13.54
C THR A 181 15.50 16.90 -12.41
N CYS A 182 14.52 16.07 -12.75
CA CYS A 182 13.73 15.30 -11.77
C CYS A 182 13.45 13.87 -12.25
N TRP A 183 14.31 13.30 -13.09
CA TRP A 183 14.15 11.95 -13.63
C TRP A 183 14.42 10.86 -12.58
N SER A 184 14.09 9.60 -12.92
CA SER A 184 14.24 8.44 -12.02
C SER A 184 15.29 7.44 -12.53
N SER A 185 16.54 7.86 -12.76
CA SER A 185 17.60 6.97 -13.28
C SER A 185 18.20 6.10 -12.18
N GLU A 186 18.48 6.72 -11.03
CA GLU A 186 19.19 6.08 -9.93
C GLU A 186 18.28 5.52 -8.85
N CYS A 187 17.11 6.12 -8.66
CA CYS A 187 16.11 5.73 -7.68
C CYS A 187 14.70 6.12 -8.13
N LEU A 188 13.68 5.56 -7.49
CA LEU A 188 12.27 5.92 -7.73
C LEU A 188 11.97 7.30 -7.13
N ALA A 189 12.05 8.35 -7.95
CA ALA A 189 11.89 9.71 -7.49
C ALA A 189 11.24 10.64 -8.53
N GLY A 190 10.72 11.76 -8.07
CA GLY A 190 9.98 12.72 -8.89
C GLY A 190 8.52 12.30 -9.06
N MET A 191 7.71 13.23 -9.57
CA MET A 191 6.27 13.09 -9.76
C MET A 191 5.91 13.43 -11.20
N ARG A 192 4.94 12.71 -11.76
CA ARG A 192 4.35 12.99 -13.07
C ARG A 192 2.84 13.03 -12.96
N CYS A 193 2.22 14.01 -13.61
CA CYS A 193 0.78 14.00 -13.78
C CYS A 193 0.40 13.05 -14.91
N GLU A 194 -0.49 12.10 -14.65
CA GLU A 194 -0.95 11.09 -15.62
C GLU A 194 -1.94 11.63 -16.65
N TRP A 195 -2.41 12.87 -16.46
CA TRP A 195 -3.29 13.58 -17.39
C TRP A 195 -2.49 14.50 -18.33
N CYS A 196 -1.73 15.45 -17.79
CA CYS A 196 -1.01 16.43 -18.59
C CYS A 196 0.46 16.08 -18.87
N GLY A 197 0.99 15.00 -18.28
CA GLY A 197 2.37 14.56 -18.45
C GLY A 197 3.43 15.44 -17.77
N MET A 198 3.03 16.55 -17.12
CA MET A 198 3.99 17.44 -16.46
C MET A 198 4.75 16.69 -15.36
N THR A 199 6.02 17.02 -15.18
CA THR A 199 6.86 16.41 -14.15
C THR A 199 7.29 17.43 -13.11
N ALA A 200 7.50 17.00 -11.87
CA ALA A 200 7.92 17.84 -10.76
C ALA A 200 8.74 17.03 -9.74
N HIS A 201 9.57 17.68 -8.92
CA HIS A 201 10.12 17.02 -7.73
C HIS A 201 9.01 16.71 -6.72
N ALA A 202 9.25 15.72 -5.85
CA ALA A 202 8.34 15.35 -4.77
C ALA A 202 7.98 16.53 -3.85
N ILE A 203 8.89 17.49 -3.65
CA ILE A 203 8.60 18.70 -2.85
C ILE A 203 7.89 19.75 -3.70
N CYS A 204 8.28 19.89 -4.97
CA CYS A 204 7.81 20.95 -5.83
C CYS A 204 6.35 20.78 -6.27
N TYR A 205 5.86 19.54 -6.45
CA TYR A 205 4.52 19.33 -6.98
C TYR A 205 3.42 19.92 -6.07
N LYS A 206 3.66 19.93 -4.75
CA LYS A 206 2.71 20.52 -3.78
C LYS A 206 2.57 22.04 -3.89
N SER A 207 3.51 22.71 -4.54
CA SER A 207 3.47 24.15 -4.80
C SER A 207 2.97 24.49 -6.20
N LEU A 208 2.63 23.49 -7.03
CA LEU A 208 1.98 23.70 -8.31
C LEU A 208 0.48 23.95 -8.12
N GLN A 209 -0.16 24.52 -9.13
CA GLN A 209 -1.62 24.58 -9.16
C GLN A 209 -2.20 23.16 -9.12
N ASN A 210 -3.31 22.99 -8.40
CA ASN A 210 -3.94 21.67 -8.24
C ASN A 210 -4.76 21.27 -9.47
N GLU A 211 -5.24 22.26 -10.23
CA GLU A 211 -6.11 22.09 -11.39
C GLU A 211 -5.31 21.71 -12.62
N CYS A 212 -5.76 20.66 -13.30
CA CYS A 212 -5.11 20.12 -14.48
C CYS A 212 -5.91 20.48 -15.73
N ASN A 213 -5.29 21.25 -16.62
CA ASN A 213 -5.82 21.57 -17.94
C ASN A 213 -5.41 20.57 -19.03
N PHE A 214 -4.91 19.38 -18.67
CA PHE A 214 -4.37 18.36 -19.59
C PHE A 214 -3.12 18.78 -20.39
N GLY A 215 -2.59 19.99 -20.18
CA GLY A 215 -1.34 20.45 -20.78
C GLY A 215 -1.35 20.37 -22.31
N CYS A 216 -0.32 19.75 -22.90
CA CYS A 216 -0.23 19.64 -24.37
C CYS A 216 -1.32 18.76 -25.00
N LEU A 217 -2.10 18.04 -24.20
CA LEU A 217 -3.17 17.15 -24.65
C LEU A 217 -4.56 17.79 -24.50
N GLU A 218 -4.65 19.04 -24.02
CA GLU A 218 -5.90 19.78 -23.77
C GLU A 218 -6.90 19.71 -24.92
N SER A 219 -6.45 19.89 -26.16
CA SER A 219 -7.33 19.94 -27.33
C SER A 219 -7.89 18.57 -27.75
N ILE A 220 -7.35 17.47 -27.24
CA ILE A 220 -7.73 16.11 -27.65
C ILE A 220 -8.15 15.22 -26.47
N MET A 221 -8.04 15.72 -25.23
CA MET A 221 -8.39 14.97 -24.03
C MET A 221 -9.83 15.23 -23.63
N LEU A 222 -10.57 14.15 -23.41
CA LEU A 222 -11.89 14.21 -22.79
C LEU A 222 -11.76 14.02 -21.27
N PRO A 223 -12.22 14.96 -20.44
CA PRO A 223 -12.27 14.78 -19.01
C PRO A 223 -13.11 13.56 -18.62
N PRO A 224 -12.77 12.82 -17.54
CA PRO A 224 -13.55 11.67 -17.09
C PRO A 224 -15.01 12.00 -16.80
N SER A 225 -15.30 13.23 -16.36
CA SER A 225 -16.64 13.72 -16.09
C SER A 225 -17.51 13.90 -17.35
N SER A 226 -16.88 13.91 -18.52
CA SER A 226 -17.54 14.01 -19.84
C SER A 226 -17.81 12.63 -20.45
N VAL A 227 -17.29 11.57 -19.83
CA VAL A 227 -17.41 10.20 -20.32
C VAL A 227 -18.32 9.39 -19.40
N SER A 228 -19.37 8.82 -19.98
CA SER A 228 -20.22 7.82 -19.32
C SER A 228 -19.81 6.43 -19.75
N ILE A 229 -19.77 5.47 -18.81
CA ILE A 229 -19.66 4.06 -19.16
C ILE A 229 -20.93 3.68 -19.95
N PRO A 230 -20.82 3.00 -21.10
CA PRO A 230 -22.00 2.48 -21.79
C PRO A 230 -22.82 1.64 -20.82
N ARG A 231 -24.15 1.77 -20.88
CA ARG A 231 -25.04 0.95 -20.06
C ARG A 231 -24.65 -0.51 -20.26
N THR A 232 -24.26 -1.19 -19.18
CA THR A 232 -23.84 -2.60 -19.16
C THR A 232 -24.93 -3.55 -19.66
N ASP A 233 -26.15 -3.04 -19.78
CA ASP A 233 -27.36 -3.71 -20.24
C ASP A 233 -27.43 -3.78 -21.78
N VAL A 234 -26.55 -3.05 -22.48
CA VAL A 234 -26.46 -3.06 -23.95
C VAL A 234 -25.12 -3.68 -24.35
N PRO A 235 -25.11 -4.80 -25.09
CA PRO A 235 -23.88 -5.41 -25.57
C PRO A 235 -23.02 -4.41 -26.34
N LEU A 236 -21.71 -4.39 -26.07
CA LEU A 236 -20.76 -3.47 -26.70
C LEU A 236 -20.79 -3.57 -28.24
N GLU A 237 -21.11 -4.76 -28.74
CA GLU A 237 -21.35 -5.10 -30.15
C GLU A 237 -22.44 -4.22 -30.79
N THR A 238 -23.52 -3.95 -30.05
CA THR A 238 -24.65 -3.09 -30.47
C THR A 238 -24.28 -1.61 -30.44
N ILE A 239 -23.30 -1.21 -29.62
CA ILE A 239 -22.90 0.19 -29.42
C ILE A 239 -21.84 0.62 -30.43
N ILE A 240 -20.91 -0.28 -30.78
CA ILE A 240 -19.72 0.04 -31.60
C ILE A 240 -19.89 -0.42 -33.05
N GLY A 241 -20.89 -1.25 -33.37
CA GLY A 241 -21.16 -1.69 -34.76
C GLY A 241 -20.05 -2.53 -35.37
N VAL A 242 -19.25 -3.22 -34.54
CA VAL A 242 -18.13 -4.06 -34.97
C VAL A 242 -18.46 -5.52 -34.69
N GLU A 243 -18.60 -6.32 -35.75
CA GLU A 243 -18.66 -7.78 -35.66
C GLU A 243 -17.27 -8.34 -35.31
N VAL A 244 -17.11 -8.87 -34.10
CA VAL A 244 -15.87 -9.56 -33.70
C VAL A 244 -15.99 -11.04 -34.06
N LYS A 245 -15.14 -11.53 -34.97
CA LYS A 245 -14.95 -12.97 -35.18
C LYS A 245 -14.49 -13.62 -33.88
N LYS A 246 -15.24 -14.61 -33.41
CA LYS A 246 -14.94 -15.43 -32.22
C LYS A 246 -13.48 -15.92 -32.25
N ARG A 247 -12.71 -15.56 -31.22
CA ARG A 247 -11.53 -16.32 -30.82
C ARG A 247 -11.99 -17.37 -29.81
N ASP A 248 -12.02 -18.61 -30.26
CA ASP A 248 -12.34 -19.76 -29.41
C ASP A 248 -11.26 -20.01 -28.35
N ALA A 249 -11.77 -20.30 -27.15
CA ALA A 249 -11.24 -21.22 -26.15
C ALA A 249 -9.71 -21.37 -26.01
N LEU A 250 -9.09 -20.57 -25.14
CA LEU A 250 -7.84 -20.95 -24.44
C LEU A 250 -7.55 -20.10 -23.16
N SER A 251 -8.58 -19.68 -22.41
CA SER A 251 -8.42 -18.95 -21.13
C SER A 251 -8.77 -19.77 -19.89
N ARG A 252 -8.73 -21.11 -19.99
CA ARG A 252 -8.71 -22.01 -18.84
C ARG A 252 -7.34 -22.69 -18.85
N ILE A 253 -6.67 -22.70 -17.69
CA ILE A 253 -5.23 -22.97 -17.41
C ILE A 253 -4.51 -21.62 -17.16
N CYS A 254 -4.15 -21.17 -15.96
CA CYS A 254 -3.44 -21.88 -14.88
C CYS A 254 -3.70 -21.26 -13.49
N ILE A 255 -4.11 -22.11 -12.55
CA ILE A 255 -3.89 -21.98 -11.11
C ILE A 255 -2.54 -22.64 -10.77
N THR A 256 -1.85 -22.12 -9.74
CA THR A 256 -0.66 -22.62 -9.01
C THR A 256 0.73 -22.51 -9.67
N ARG A 257 1.62 -21.72 -9.05
CA ARG A 257 2.69 -22.19 -8.13
C ARG A 257 3.58 -21.02 -7.71
N SER A 258 3.79 -20.86 -6.41
CA SER A 258 4.96 -20.15 -5.86
C SER A 258 6.20 -20.91 -6.30
N ILE A 259 7.07 -20.30 -7.09
CA ILE A 259 8.45 -20.76 -7.26
C ILE A 259 9.31 -19.52 -7.45
N SER A 260 10.06 -19.20 -6.39
CA SER A 260 11.34 -18.52 -6.53
C SER A 260 12.25 -19.50 -7.28
N GLU A 261 12.71 -19.12 -8.48
CA GLU A 261 13.93 -19.62 -9.16
C GLU A 261 13.92 -21.10 -9.63
N GLU A 262 14.30 -21.54 -10.85
CA GLU A 262 15.17 -21.03 -11.92
C GLU A 262 14.90 -21.69 -13.32
N PHE A 263 15.69 -21.23 -14.30
CA PHE A 263 15.80 -21.50 -15.73
C PHE A 263 15.97 -22.97 -16.21
N SER A 264 15.48 -23.17 -17.45
CA SER A 264 15.92 -24.10 -18.52
C SER A 264 15.86 -25.62 -18.31
N PRO A 265 15.65 -26.40 -19.41
CA PRO A 265 15.03 -27.70 -19.33
C PRO A 265 16.06 -28.82 -19.16
N GLY A 266 15.96 -29.53 -18.05
CA GLY A 266 16.62 -30.81 -17.82
C GLY A 266 15.83 -31.56 -16.76
N GLU A 267 15.31 -32.73 -17.11
CA GLU A 267 14.55 -33.60 -16.21
C GLU A 267 15.33 -33.84 -14.91
N CYS A 268 14.77 -33.43 -13.77
CA CYS A 268 15.28 -33.85 -12.47
C CYS A 268 14.17 -33.90 -11.42
N LYS A 269 14.24 -34.97 -10.63
CA LYS A 269 13.26 -35.47 -9.66
C LYS A 269 12.92 -34.44 -8.58
N ASN A 270 11.67 -34.45 -8.11
CA ASN A 270 11.15 -33.70 -6.96
C ASN A 270 12.15 -33.74 -5.77
N LYS A 271 12.88 -32.64 -5.55
CA LYS A 271 13.53 -32.34 -4.26
C LYS A 271 12.65 -31.36 -3.52
N GLU A 272 12.29 -31.69 -2.28
CA GLU A 272 11.53 -30.83 -1.39
C GLU A 272 12.28 -29.51 -1.13
N PHE A 273 11.56 -28.38 -1.20
CA PHE A 273 12.03 -27.01 -0.99
C PHE A 273 12.21 -26.70 0.51
N ASP A 274 12.98 -27.53 1.22
CA ASP A 274 13.31 -27.34 2.64
C ASP A 274 14.84 -27.39 2.86
N ASP A 275 15.65 -27.35 1.80
CA ASP A 275 17.11 -27.34 1.93
C ASP A 275 17.60 -25.97 2.44
N TYR A 276 18.16 -25.95 3.65
CA TYR A 276 18.62 -24.77 4.38
C TYR A 276 20.12 -24.55 4.10
N PRO A 277 20.51 -23.49 3.38
CA PRO A 277 21.93 -23.19 3.22
C PRO A 277 22.52 -22.82 4.58
N SER A 278 23.68 -23.39 4.91
CA SER A 278 24.42 -23.02 6.11
C SER A 278 24.71 -21.51 6.10
N PRO A 279 24.43 -20.76 7.19
CA PRO A 279 24.62 -19.31 7.23
C PRO A 279 26.08 -18.95 6.96
N LYS A 280 26.33 -17.91 6.16
CA LYS A 280 27.69 -17.35 5.99
C LYS A 280 28.14 -16.79 7.35
N GLU A 281 29.45 -16.73 7.62
CA GLU A 281 29.98 -16.39 8.97
C GLU A 281 29.45 -15.08 9.59
N LYS A 282 28.89 -14.15 8.80
CA LYS A 282 28.24 -12.91 9.25
C LYS A 282 26.79 -13.07 9.74
N ASP A 283 26.13 -14.19 9.49
CA ASP A 283 24.70 -14.45 9.77
C ASP A 283 24.48 -15.28 11.05
N LYS A 284 25.48 -15.39 11.95
CA LYS A 284 25.32 -16.20 13.18
C LYS A 284 24.35 -15.60 14.20
N ASP A 285 24.24 -14.28 14.24
CA ASP A 285 23.46 -13.55 15.25
C ASP A 285 22.00 -13.28 14.82
N ASP A 286 21.68 -13.50 13.56
CA ASP A 286 20.35 -13.30 12.99
C ASP A 286 19.69 -14.64 12.63
N GLU A 287 18.37 -14.67 12.62
CA GLU A 287 17.55 -15.83 12.29
C GLU A 287 16.46 -15.44 11.29
N ILE A 288 16.32 -16.24 10.23
CA ILE A 288 15.29 -16.04 9.20
C ILE A 288 14.05 -16.87 9.57
N ILE A 289 12.93 -16.19 9.82
CA ILE A 289 11.68 -16.80 10.29
C ILE A 289 10.58 -16.63 9.23
N LYS A 290 9.79 -17.68 8.99
CA LYS A 290 8.58 -17.62 8.15
C LYS A 290 7.43 -17.01 8.95
N VAL A 291 6.74 -16.01 8.42
CA VAL A 291 5.61 -15.33 9.04
C VAL A 291 4.37 -15.54 8.19
N TYR A 292 3.30 -16.04 8.80
CA TYR A 292 1.96 -16.17 8.22
C TYR A 292 1.04 -15.14 8.85
N ASP A 293 0.19 -14.49 8.06
CA ASP A 293 -0.83 -13.53 8.53
C ASP A 293 -2.14 -14.19 8.99
N GLY A 294 -2.26 -15.52 8.89
CA GLY A 294 -3.44 -16.24 9.37
C GLY A 294 -3.50 -17.71 8.96
N ASN A 295 -4.62 -18.35 9.29
CA ASN A 295 -4.83 -19.78 9.02
C ASN A 295 -4.96 -20.08 7.52
N ALA A 296 -5.60 -19.17 6.77
CA ALA A 296 -5.75 -19.30 5.33
C ALA A 296 -4.38 -19.27 4.62
N SER A 297 -3.50 -18.34 4.99
CA SER A 297 -2.17 -18.23 4.39
C SER A 297 -1.27 -19.40 4.79
N MET A 298 -1.38 -19.91 6.02
CA MET A 298 -0.70 -21.15 6.42
C MET A 298 -1.14 -22.35 5.57
N LYS A 299 -2.45 -22.59 5.45
CA LYS A 299 -3.00 -23.69 4.64
C LYS A 299 -2.55 -23.58 3.18
N ARG A 300 -2.50 -22.35 2.65
CA ARG A 300 -2.05 -22.04 1.28
C ARG A 300 -0.51 -21.97 1.14
N ARG A 301 0.26 -22.18 2.23
CA ARG A 301 1.72 -22.03 2.31
C ARG A 301 2.23 -20.68 1.79
N MET A 302 1.47 -19.62 2.04
CA MET A 302 1.81 -18.25 1.71
C MET A 302 2.40 -17.57 2.94
N PHE A 303 3.70 -17.35 2.95
CA PHE A 303 4.40 -16.67 4.05
C PHE A 303 5.29 -15.55 3.52
N ARG A 304 5.65 -14.64 4.41
CA ARG A 304 6.78 -13.72 4.24
C ARG A 304 7.91 -14.16 5.15
N THR A 305 9.14 -13.71 4.88
CA THR A 305 10.28 -14.00 5.74
C THR A 305 10.77 -12.73 6.40
N ILE A 306 10.99 -12.78 7.71
CA ILE A 306 11.69 -11.74 8.45
C ILE A 306 13.09 -12.24 8.80
N ASN A 307 14.07 -11.32 8.82
CA ASN A 307 15.39 -11.59 9.36
C ASN A 307 15.53 -10.79 10.67
N ILE A 308 15.76 -11.46 11.79
CA ILE A 308 15.72 -10.83 13.10
C ILE A 308 16.84 -11.36 13.98
N SER A 309 17.42 -10.50 14.82
CA SER A 309 18.44 -10.93 15.78
C SER A 309 17.89 -12.01 16.70
N ARG A 310 18.71 -13.02 17.02
CA ARG A 310 18.37 -14.05 18.00
C ARG A 310 18.01 -13.45 19.35
N ASN A 311 18.59 -12.30 19.72
CA ASN A 311 18.33 -11.65 21.01
C ASN A 311 17.16 -10.65 20.95
N ALA A 312 16.37 -10.64 19.88
CA ALA A 312 15.29 -9.70 19.72
C ALA A 312 14.15 -9.93 20.73
N THR A 313 13.49 -8.85 21.13
CA THR A 313 12.31 -8.91 22.00
C THR A 313 11.05 -9.31 21.23
N ARG A 314 10.01 -9.74 21.94
CA ARG A 314 8.71 -10.09 21.34
C ARG A 314 8.11 -8.92 20.57
N GLU A 315 8.23 -7.71 21.12
CA GLU A 315 7.79 -6.49 20.47
C GLU A 315 8.54 -6.23 19.14
N GLN A 316 9.85 -6.47 19.11
CA GLN A 316 10.64 -6.35 17.88
C GLN A 316 10.20 -7.38 16.83
N MET A 317 9.87 -8.62 17.24
CA MET A 317 9.32 -9.65 16.35
C MET A 317 7.94 -9.26 15.80
N VAL A 318 7.03 -8.77 16.65
CA VAL A 318 5.69 -8.31 16.24
C VAL A 318 5.83 -7.17 15.23
N CYS A 319 6.64 -6.16 15.57
CA CYS A 319 6.88 -5.04 14.68
C CYS A 319 7.47 -5.50 13.33
N ALA A 320 8.41 -6.45 13.33
CA ALA A 320 8.98 -7.00 12.10
C ALA A 320 7.94 -7.75 11.25
N ALA A 321 7.05 -8.53 11.90
CA ALA A 321 5.95 -9.22 11.25
C ALA A 321 4.95 -8.24 10.61
N LEU A 322 4.53 -7.20 11.33
CA LEU A 322 3.64 -6.16 10.82
C LEU A 322 4.24 -5.46 9.59
N ARG A 323 5.55 -5.13 9.65
CA ARG A 323 6.28 -4.54 8.52
C ARG A 323 6.32 -5.47 7.30
N ALA A 324 6.51 -6.77 7.48
CA ALA A 324 6.55 -7.75 6.39
C ALA A 324 5.23 -7.87 5.63
N PHE A 325 4.10 -7.53 6.28
CA PHE A 325 2.76 -7.53 5.69
C PHE A 325 2.21 -6.13 5.38
N HIS A 326 3.04 -5.08 5.51
CA HIS A 326 2.62 -3.69 5.31
C HIS A 326 1.47 -3.22 6.23
N ILE A 327 1.37 -3.76 7.45
CA ILE A 327 0.33 -3.39 8.42
C ILE A 327 0.81 -2.18 9.24
N SER A 328 -0.02 -1.13 9.31
CA SER A 328 0.22 0.11 10.05
C SER A 328 -0.80 0.29 11.19
N ASP A 329 -0.72 -0.57 12.20
CA ASP A 329 -1.59 -0.55 13.39
C ASP A 329 -0.72 -0.64 14.66
N ASP A 330 -1.29 -0.39 15.84
CA ASP A 330 -0.59 -0.45 17.13
C ASP A 330 -0.11 -1.89 17.40
N PRO A 331 1.22 -2.11 17.53
CA PRO A 331 1.79 -3.43 17.82
C PRO A 331 1.22 -4.10 19.09
N LYS A 332 0.66 -3.33 20.03
CA LYS A 332 0.03 -3.86 21.25
C LYS A 332 -1.21 -4.71 20.96
N HIS A 333 -1.86 -4.48 19.83
CA HIS A 333 -3.02 -5.27 19.39
C HIS A 333 -2.62 -6.55 18.66
N TYR A 334 -1.33 -6.91 18.66
CA TYR A 334 -0.86 -8.10 17.96
C TYR A 334 -0.02 -8.99 18.87
N TYR A 335 -0.15 -10.29 18.64
CA TYR A 335 0.66 -11.31 19.28
C TYR A 335 1.09 -12.34 18.26
N LEU A 336 2.06 -13.17 18.64
CA LEU A 336 2.64 -14.17 17.76
C LEU A 336 2.41 -15.55 18.36
N THR A 337 2.05 -16.50 17.51
CA THR A 337 1.95 -17.91 17.89
C THR A 337 2.91 -18.75 17.08
N ASP A 338 3.51 -19.75 17.71
CA ASP A 338 4.38 -20.72 17.07
C ASP A 338 3.57 -21.68 16.19
N VAL A 339 3.97 -21.84 14.93
CA VAL A 339 3.30 -22.73 13.97
C VAL A 339 3.54 -24.20 14.29
N TYR A 340 4.70 -24.54 14.86
CA TYR A 340 5.05 -25.92 15.20
C TYR A 340 4.92 -26.19 16.70
N GLY A 341 4.49 -25.20 17.49
CA GLY A 341 4.32 -25.34 18.93
C GLY A 341 3.23 -26.35 19.29
N GLU A 342 3.44 -27.03 20.43
CA GLU A 342 2.43 -27.85 21.10
C GLU A 342 2.10 -27.22 22.47
N PRO A 343 0.82 -26.94 22.79
CA PRO A 343 -0.38 -27.11 21.97
C PRO A 343 -0.40 -26.21 20.70
N PRO A 344 -1.22 -26.54 19.69
CA PRO A 344 -1.34 -25.72 18.49
C PRO A 344 -1.68 -24.27 18.86
N GLU A 345 -1.05 -23.32 18.16
CA GLU A 345 -1.14 -21.88 18.46
C GLU A 345 -0.53 -21.46 19.81
N LYS A 346 0.49 -22.16 20.32
CA LYS A 346 1.26 -21.71 21.49
C LYS A 346 1.75 -20.26 21.29
N GLU A 347 1.32 -19.35 22.15
CA GLU A 347 1.77 -17.94 22.15
C GLU A 347 3.27 -17.88 22.50
N ILE A 348 4.00 -17.02 21.78
CA ILE A 348 5.44 -16.85 21.99
C ILE A 348 5.70 -16.11 23.30
N GLU A 349 6.57 -16.69 24.13
CA GLU A 349 6.94 -16.17 25.45
C GLU A 349 7.75 -14.86 25.34
N GLU A 350 7.76 -14.05 26.40
CA GLU A 350 8.49 -12.76 26.39
C GLU A 350 10.01 -12.94 26.49
N PHE A 351 10.46 -14.00 27.15
CA PHE A 351 11.86 -14.26 27.38
C PHE A 351 12.46 -15.05 26.21
N MET A 352 13.46 -14.47 25.54
CA MET A 352 14.21 -15.12 24.44
C MET A 352 13.29 -15.72 23.35
N PRO A 353 12.39 -14.89 22.77
CA PRO A 353 11.26 -15.35 21.96
C PRO A 353 11.68 -16.00 20.63
N VAL A 354 12.88 -15.69 20.13
CA VAL A 354 13.43 -16.29 18.90
C VAL A 354 14.04 -17.66 19.21
N GLN A 355 14.77 -17.79 20.32
CA GLN A 355 15.35 -19.08 20.72
C GLN A 355 14.30 -20.08 21.18
N SER A 356 13.19 -19.61 21.76
CA SER A 356 12.09 -20.46 22.24
C SER A 356 11.24 -21.05 21.11
N LEU A 357 11.44 -20.65 19.85
CA LEU A 357 10.69 -21.18 18.72
C LEU A 357 10.95 -22.67 18.51
N THR A 358 9.87 -23.39 18.24
CA THR A 358 9.88 -24.82 18.00
C THR A 358 10.59 -25.11 16.67
N ARG A 359 11.64 -25.93 16.73
CA ARG A 359 12.46 -26.30 15.58
C ARG A 359 12.04 -27.67 15.10
N LYS A 360 11.57 -27.75 13.85
CA LYS A 360 11.29 -29.01 13.17
C LYS A 360 12.45 -29.32 12.23
N GLU A 361 12.94 -30.56 12.26
CA GLU A 361 14.06 -31.00 11.43
C GLU A 361 13.79 -30.72 9.94
N GLY A 362 14.79 -30.14 9.26
CA GLY A 362 14.67 -29.69 7.87
C GLY A 362 13.79 -28.47 7.63
N LYS A 363 13.19 -27.85 8.66
CA LYS A 363 12.28 -26.70 8.48
C LYS A 363 12.77 -25.45 9.18
N ARG A 364 12.61 -24.32 8.50
CA ARG A 364 12.77 -23.00 9.12
C ARG A 364 11.69 -22.76 10.18
N PRO A 365 12.02 -22.07 11.29
CA PRO A 365 11.03 -21.61 12.26
C PRO A 365 9.91 -20.83 11.56
N ALA A 366 8.70 -20.98 12.08
CA ALA A 366 7.51 -20.37 11.50
C ALA A 366 6.59 -19.84 12.60
N ILE A 367 6.07 -18.63 12.38
CA ILE A 367 5.18 -17.93 13.29
C ILE A 367 3.92 -17.47 12.56
N LEU A 368 2.85 -17.32 13.32
CA LEU A 368 1.57 -16.74 12.91
C LEU A 368 1.41 -15.38 13.60
N LEU A 369 1.06 -14.37 12.82
CA LEU A 369 0.64 -13.07 13.32
C LEU A 369 -0.85 -13.13 13.67
N ARG A 370 -1.19 -12.79 14.90
CA ARG A 370 -2.56 -12.79 15.42
C ARG A 370 -2.95 -11.40 15.89
N TYR A 371 -4.21 -11.04 15.66
CA TYR A 371 -4.79 -9.79 16.12
C TYR A 371 -5.57 -10.02 17.41
N ARG A 372 -5.33 -9.17 18.40
CA ARG A 372 -6.02 -9.09 19.69
C ARG A 372 -6.62 -7.69 19.79
N PRO A 373 -7.92 -7.51 19.51
CA PRO A 373 -8.54 -6.19 19.54
C PRO A 373 -8.42 -5.56 20.93
N PRO A 374 -8.26 -4.23 21.03
CA PRO A 374 -8.18 -3.52 22.32
C PRO A 374 -9.44 -3.71 23.18
N ASN A 375 -10.58 -3.96 22.53
CA ASN A 375 -11.84 -4.26 23.19
C ASN A 375 -12.51 -5.45 22.48
N SER A 376 -12.64 -6.58 23.16
CA SER A 376 -13.09 -7.84 22.55
C SER A 376 -14.54 -7.84 22.05
N ASN A 377 -15.30 -6.78 22.35
CA ASN A 377 -16.70 -6.60 21.99
C ASN A 377 -16.93 -5.39 21.09
N LEU A 378 -15.89 -4.69 20.62
CA LEU A 378 -16.03 -3.50 19.79
C LEU A 378 -15.09 -3.59 18.59
N GLY A 379 -15.62 -3.31 17.41
CA GLY A 379 -14.85 -3.12 16.18
C GLY A 379 -15.60 -2.22 15.23
N SER A 380 -15.25 -2.25 13.96
CA SER A 380 -15.86 -1.36 12.97
C SER A 380 -15.99 -2.01 11.61
N VAL A 381 -17.05 -1.61 10.89
CA VAL A 381 -17.29 -2.01 9.51
C VAL A 381 -17.29 -0.78 8.60
N LYS A 382 -16.74 -0.93 7.39
CA LYS A 382 -16.77 0.12 6.36
C LYS A 382 -17.97 -0.11 5.45
N VAL A 383 -18.93 0.81 5.46
CA VAL A 383 -20.13 0.72 4.63
C VAL A 383 -20.02 1.69 3.45
N TYR A 384 -20.14 1.15 2.24
CA TYR A 384 -20.04 1.89 0.99
C TYR A 384 -21.44 2.12 0.40
N PRO A 385 -21.73 3.27 -0.22
CA PRO A 385 -23.08 3.66 -0.63
C PRO A 385 -23.61 2.89 -1.87
N GLY A 386 -22.90 1.85 -2.34
CA GLY A 386 -23.33 0.95 -3.41
C GLY A 386 -23.74 1.69 -4.69
N LYS A 387 -25.02 1.57 -5.08
CA LYS A 387 -25.59 2.24 -6.27
C LYS A 387 -25.95 3.71 -6.03
N PHE A 388 -26.04 4.13 -4.78
CA PHE A 388 -26.33 5.52 -4.44
C PHE A 388 -25.03 6.31 -4.47
N ARG A 389 -25.00 7.43 -5.20
CA ARG A 389 -23.81 8.28 -5.26
C ARG A 389 -23.82 9.23 -4.07
N ALA A 390 -23.18 8.84 -2.97
CA ALA A 390 -22.86 9.76 -1.88
C ALA A 390 -21.57 10.54 -2.16
N ALA A 391 -21.42 11.71 -1.51
CA ALA A 391 -20.22 12.54 -1.65
C ALA A 391 -18.96 11.87 -1.06
N ASP A 392 -19.13 11.13 0.03
CA ASP A 392 -18.09 10.35 0.70
C ASP A 392 -18.09 8.89 0.24
N THR A 393 -16.92 8.26 0.24
CA THR A 393 -16.74 6.92 -0.34
C THR A 393 -17.18 5.79 0.57
N HIS A 394 -17.08 5.97 1.89
CA HIS A 394 -17.59 5.03 2.88
C HIS A 394 -17.84 5.74 4.22
N ARG A 395 -18.63 5.09 5.08
CA ARG A 395 -18.75 5.39 6.51
C ARG A 395 -18.13 4.27 7.33
N VAL A 396 -17.55 4.61 8.47
CA VAL A 396 -16.97 3.66 9.42
C VAL A 396 -17.94 3.55 10.59
N ILE A 397 -18.70 2.46 10.65
CA ILE A 397 -19.71 2.25 11.68
C ILE A 397 -19.13 1.34 12.76
N PRO A 398 -19.13 1.76 14.04
CA PRO A 398 -18.75 0.88 15.14
C PRO A 398 -19.78 -0.25 15.27
N VAL A 399 -19.29 -1.47 15.49
CA VAL A 399 -20.13 -2.66 15.69
C VAL A 399 -19.70 -3.39 16.95
N THR A 400 -20.68 -3.95 17.64
CA THR A 400 -20.55 -4.75 18.85
C THR A 400 -21.30 -6.07 18.69
N SER A 401 -21.18 -6.98 19.66
CA SER A 401 -21.85 -8.29 19.62
C SER A 401 -23.39 -8.22 19.57
N ASP A 402 -23.96 -7.09 19.94
CA ASP A 402 -25.40 -6.80 19.95
C ASP A 402 -25.86 -5.94 18.76
N THR A 403 -24.94 -5.48 17.90
CA THR A 403 -25.32 -4.68 16.72
C THR A 403 -25.88 -5.58 15.61
N SER A 404 -27.09 -5.27 15.13
CA SER A 404 -27.70 -5.93 13.97
C SER A 404 -27.38 -5.20 12.64
N VAL A 405 -27.65 -5.84 11.51
CA VAL A 405 -27.57 -5.19 10.19
C VAL A 405 -28.52 -4.00 10.09
N GLU A 406 -29.71 -4.09 10.71
CA GLU A 406 -30.67 -2.98 10.75
C GLU A 406 -30.09 -1.75 11.46
N ASP A 407 -29.40 -1.95 12.59
CA ASP A 407 -28.72 -0.88 13.32
C ASP A 407 -27.62 -0.23 12.47
N VAL A 408 -26.80 -1.05 11.79
CA VAL A 408 -25.76 -0.57 10.88
C VAL A 408 -26.37 0.23 9.73
N MET A 409 -27.45 -0.25 9.13
CA MET A 409 -28.14 0.45 8.04
C MET A 409 -28.72 1.78 8.51
N SER A 410 -29.39 1.81 9.66
CA SER A 410 -29.98 3.04 10.23
C SER A 410 -28.92 4.11 10.51
N ALA A 411 -27.80 3.72 11.15
CA ALA A 411 -26.68 4.61 11.40
C ALA A 411 -26.05 5.13 10.10
N THR A 412 -25.85 4.22 9.13
CA THR A 412 -25.24 4.55 7.84
C THR A 412 -26.09 5.52 7.01
N LEU A 413 -27.40 5.27 6.92
CA LEU A 413 -28.33 6.13 6.17
C LEU A 413 -28.36 7.54 6.76
N THR A 414 -28.37 7.63 8.09
CA THR A 414 -28.28 8.91 8.80
C THR A 414 -26.99 9.66 8.46
N GLU A 415 -25.84 8.99 8.49
CA GLU A 415 -24.53 9.60 8.16
C GLU A 415 -24.36 9.96 6.67
N PHE A 416 -25.11 9.33 5.78
CA PHE A 416 -25.18 9.70 4.36
C PHE A 416 -26.26 10.75 4.06
N GLY A 417 -27.07 11.15 5.05
CA GLY A 417 -28.17 12.09 4.86
C GLY A 417 -29.30 11.54 3.98
N LEU A 418 -29.50 10.22 4.01
CA LEU A 418 -30.56 9.53 3.28
C LEU A 418 -31.79 9.34 4.16
N ASP A 419 -32.94 9.13 3.51
CA ASP A 419 -34.20 8.90 4.21
C ASP A 419 -34.16 7.57 4.99
N THR A 420 -34.34 7.65 6.31
CA THR A 420 -34.39 6.52 7.24
C THR A 420 -35.81 6.01 7.48
N SER A 421 -36.83 6.67 6.93
CA SER A 421 -38.25 6.36 7.18
C SER A 421 -38.68 4.99 6.64
N ASP A 422 -37.97 4.46 5.65
CA ASP A 422 -38.28 3.19 5.00
C ASP A 422 -37.00 2.41 4.71
N ILE A 423 -36.51 1.73 5.76
CA ILE A 423 -35.26 0.96 5.73
C ILE A 423 -35.30 -0.20 4.71
N ASN A 424 -36.49 -0.69 4.38
CA ASN A 424 -36.71 -1.79 3.44
C ASN A 424 -36.41 -1.41 1.98
N LYS A 425 -36.27 -0.12 1.67
CA LYS A 425 -35.78 0.34 0.35
C LYS A 425 -34.30 0.07 0.15
N TYR A 426 -33.58 -0.20 1.23
CA TYR A 426 -32.14 -0.38 1.22
C TYR A 426 -31.79 -1.82 1.56
N ARG A 427 -30.59 -2.23 1.16
CA ARG A 427 -30.06 -3.56 1.46
C ARG A 427 -28.57 -3.43 1.72
N LEU A 428 -28.11 -4.05 2.81
CA LEU A 428 -26.69 -4.20 3.08
C LEU A 428 -26.18 -5.49 2.42
N SER A 429 -25.07 -5.39 1.68
CA SER A 429 -24.38 -6.54 1.11
C SER A 429 -22.99 -6.67 1.73
N GLU A 430 -22.66 -7.87 2.19
CA GLU A 430 -21.30 -8.28 2.52
C GLU A 430 -20.51 -8.44 1.21
N VAL A 431 -19.34 -7.81 1.13
CA VAL A 431 -18.43 -7.91 -0.01
C VAL A 431 -17.12 -8.52 0.46
N THR A 432 -16.84 -9.75 0.03
CA THR A 432 -15.57 -10.43 0.29
C THR A 432 -14.70 -10.38 -0.96
N LEU A 433 -13.44 -9.98 -0.79
CA LEU A 433 -12.42 -9.98 -1.83
C LEU A 433 -11.54 -11.22 -1.66
N ASP A 434 -11.69 -12.24 -2.50
CA ASP A 434 -10.67 -13.29 -2.68
C ASP A 434 -10.01 -13.11 -4.05
N ARG A 435 -8.75 -13.53 -4.19
CA ARG A 435 -7.85 -13.22 -5.32
C ARG A 435 -8.50 -13.19 -6.71
N GLY A 436 -8.95 -12.01 -7.13
CA GLY A 436 -9.53 -11.74 -8.45
C GLY A 436 -11.04 -12.03 -8.57
N SER A 437 -11.72 -12.44 -7.50
CA SER A 437 -13.18 -12.58 -7.43
C SER A 437 -13.77 -11.72 -6.31
N VAL A 438 -14.79 -10.95 -6.67
CA VAL A 438 -15.62 -10.20 -5.71
C VAL A 438 -16.83 -11.07 -5.41
N HIS A 439 -16.96 -11.54 -4.18
CA HIS A 439 -18.15 -12.25 -3.72
C HIS A 439 -19.05 -11.26 -2.99
N GLU A 440 -20.27 -11.09 -3.48
CA GLU A 440 -21.30 -10.27 -2.85
C GLU A 440 -22.40 -11.16 -2.29
N ARG A 441 -22.72 -11.01 -1.01
CA ARG A 441 -23.82 -11.69 -0.34
C ARG A 441 -24.73 -10.67 0.31
N ALA A 442 -26.04 -10.73 0.03
CA ALA A 442 -27.02 -9.93 0.76
C ALA A 442 -27.11 -10.43 2.21
N MET A 443 -27.06 -9.51 3.16
CA MET A 443 -27.21 -9.84 4.59
C MET A 443 -28.68 -9.69 5.00
N ASP A 444 -29.14 -10.57 5.89
CA ASP A 444 -30.43 -10.41 6.56
C ASP A 444 -30.37 -9.31 7.63
N ASN A 445 -31.47 -8.59 7.86
CA ASN A 445 -31.53 -7.47 8.81
C ASN A 445 -31.22 -7.89 10.26
N GLN A 446 -31.47 -9.15 10.62
CA GLN A 446 -31.23 -9.71 11.95
C GLN A 446 -29.84 -10.34 12.10
N GLU A 447 -29.06 -10.46 11.03
CA GLU A 447 -27.68 -10.94 11.13
C GLU A 447 -26.84 -9.96 11.97
N GLY A 448 -25.92 -10.50 12.77
CA GLY A 448 -24.94 -9.71 13.52
C GLY A 448 -23.65 -9.56 12.73
N PRO A 449 -23.28 -8.36 12.24
CA PRO A 449 -22.03 -8.16 11.51
C PRO A 449 -20.77 -8.52 12.34
N TRP A 450 -20.89 -8.50 13.67
CA TRP A 450 -19.82 -8.88 14.60
C TRP A 450 -19.38 -10.34 14.46
N ASP A 451 -20.30 -11.27 14.18
CA ASP A 451 -19.96 -12.68 14.07
C ASP A 451 -19.23 -13.00 12.76
N LEU A 452 -19.39 -12.17 11.73
CA LEU A 452 -18.55 -12.23 10.53
C LEU A 452 -17.11 -11.83 10.83
N LEU A 453 -16.90 -10.78 11.64
CA LEU A 453 -15.56 -10.33 12.04
C LEU A 453 -14.79 -11.36 12.86
N LYS A 454 -15.47 -12.23 13.61
CA LYS A 454 -14.83 -13.33 14.38
C LYS A 454 -14.36 -14.50 13.50
N ASN A 455 -14.96 -14.68 12.33
CA ASN A 455 -14.76 -15.84 11.46
C ASN A 455 -13.77 -15.60 10.31
N ILE A 456 -13.21 -14.39 10.22
CA ILE A 456 -12.14 -13.99 9.29
C ILE A 456 -10.79 -14.24 9.95
#